data_AF-A0A1H1A6J1-F1
#
_entry.id   AF-A0A1H1A6J1-F1
#
_cell.length_a   1.000
_cell.length_b   1.000
_cell.length_c   1.000
_cell.angle_alpha   90.00
_cell.angle_beta   90.00
_cell.angle_gamma   90.00
#
_symmetry.space_group_name_H-M   'P 1'
#
loop_
_entity.id
_entity.type
_entity.pdbx_description
1 polymer ?
#
loop_
_entity_poly.entity_id
_entity_poly.type
_entity_poly.pdbx_seq_one_letter_code
_entity_poly.pdbx_strand_id
1 'polypeptide(L)'
;MRAYKAFDDSGIEELGVVSREQVPVLVEAAEASLSGKHFGVGFYRSEKDFVEVRPVGKSEYLIWSGCISGGRGILGWFSRKRHIQKTVSGRASAIEAALYYMDFSRDAFERKYG
;
A
#
# COMPACT_ATOMS: atom_id res chain seq x y z
N MET A 1 2.69 -13.13 -1.22
CA MET A 1 2.38 -11.79 -0.69
C MET A 1 1.00 -11.85 -0.05
N ARG A 2 0.73 -11.12 1.03
CA ARG A 2 -0.63 -10.97 1.56
C ARG A 2 -1.20 -9.60 1.19
N ALA A 3 -2.52 -9.48 1.16
CA ALA A 3 -3.18 -8.21 0.88
C ALA A 3 -4.32 -7.91 1.84
N TYR A 4 -4.67 -6.64 1.97
CA TYR A 4 -5.83 -6.15 2.71
C TYR A 4 -6.49 -4.98 1.97
N LYS A 5 -7.78 -4.76 2.22
CA LYS A 5 -8.46 -3.49 1.88
C LYS A 5 -8.29 -2.52 3.03
N ALA A 6 -8.02 -1.26 2.73
CA ALA A 6 -7.97 -0.17 3.71
C ALA A 6 -9.23 0.70 3.65
N PHE A 7 -9.71 1.09 4.82
CA PHE A 7 -10.91 1.93 5.01
C PHE A 7 -10.54 3.26 5.69
N ASP A 8 -11.37 4.28 5.49
CA ASP A 8 -11.11 5.64 6.03
C ASP A 8 -11.11 5.70 7.56
N ASP A 9 -11.80 4.78 8.23
CA ASP A 9 -11.84 4.66 9.69
C ASP A 9 -10.62 3.92 10.29
N SER A 10 -9.57 3.74 9.49
CA SER A 10 -8.38 2.93 9.83
C SER A 10 -8.67 1.43 9.98
N GLY A 11 -9.85 0.96 9.59
CA GLY A 11 -10.15 -0.46 9.46
C GLY A 11 -9.32 -1.10 8.33
N ILE A 12 -9.04 -2.39 8.50
CA ILE A 12 -8.51 -3.24 7.42
C ILE A 12 -9.32 -4.52 7.31
N GLU A 13 -9.52 -4.99 6.08
CA GLU A 13 -10.13 -6.30 5.78
C GLU A 13 -9.08 -7.16 5.09
N GLU A 14 -8.64 -8.23 5.75
CA GLU A 14 -7.67 -9.17 5.22
C GLU A 14 -8.22 -9.93 4.01
N LEU A 15 -7.49 -9.90 2.90
CA LEU A 15 -7.81 -10.64 1.67
C LEU A 15 -7.03 -11.96 1.54
N GLY A 16 -6.07 -12.20 2.44
CA GLY A 16 -5.24 -13.39 2.42
C GLY A 16 -4.09 -13.31 1.41
N VAL A 17 -3.64 -14.47 0.93
CA VAL A 17 -2.51 -14.57 -0.01
C VAL A 17 -2.97 -14.20 -1.41
N VAL A 18 -2.21 -13.32 -2.07
CA VAL A 18 -2.48 -12.88 -3.44
C VAL A 18 -1.28 -13.10 -4.35
N SER A 19 -1.60 -13.35 -5.62
CA SER A 19 -0.68 -13.48 -6.74
C SER A 19 -0.47 -12.15 -7.47
N ARG A 20 0.50 -12.09 -8.38
CA ARG A 20 0.84 -10.87 -9.12
C ARG A 20 -0.28 -10.48 -10.08
N GLU A 21 -0.93 -11.48 -10.66
CA GLU A 21 -2.01 -11.38 -11.62
C GLU A 21 -3.26 -10.74 -10.99
N GLN A 22 -3.40 -10.82 -9.67
CA GLN A 22 -4.50 -10.21 -8.92
C GLN A 22 -4.26 -8.73 -8.61
N VAL A 23 -3.03 -8.22 -8.69
CA VAL A 23 -2.71 -6.82 -8.34
C VAL A 23 -3.51 -5.81 -9.18
N PRO A 24 -3.57 -5.90 -10.52
CA PRO A 24 -4.34 -4.96 -11.33
C PRO A 24 -5.82 -4.91 -10.91
N VAL A 25 -6.42 -6.08 -10.69
CA VAL A 25 -7.84 -6.21 -10.29
C VAL A 25 -8.09 -5.57 -8.93
N LEU A 26 -7.17 -5.75 -7.98
CA LEU A 26 -7.30 -5.18 -6.64
C LEU A 26 -7.14 -3.65 -6.63
N VAL A 27 -6.21 -3.11 -7.43
CA VAL A 27 -6.04 -1.66 -7.57
C VAL A 27 -7.25 -1.03 -8.26
N GLU A 28 -7.80 -1.68 -9.30
CA GLU A 28 -9.03 -1.24 -9.96
C GLU A 28 -10.23 -1.29 -9.02
N ALA A 29 -10.37 -2.34 -8.21
CA ALA A 29 -11.42 -2.42 -7.21
C ALA A 29 -11.31 -1.31 -6.15
N ALA A 30 -10.09 -0.95 -5.73
CA ALA A 30 -9.86 0.17 -4.83
C ALA A 30 -10.26 1.51 -5.50
N GLU A 31 -9.92 1.73 -6.77
CA GLU A 31 -10.32 2.92 -7.52
C GLU A 31 -11.84 3.01 -7.70
N ALA A 32 -12.50 1.91 -8.04
CA ALA A 32 -13.96 1.88 -8.17
C ALA A 32 -14.68 2.18 -6.85
N SER A 33 -13.99 2.03 -5.72
CA SER A 33 -14.55 2.26 -4.38
C SER A 33 -14.34 3.68 -3.85
N LEU A 34 -13.69 4.58 -4.61
CA LEU A 34 -13.45 6.00 -4.23
C LEU A 34 -14.72 6.78 -3.87
N SER A 35 -15.88 6.36 -4.37
CA SER A 35 -17.19 6.95 -4.03
C SER A 35 -17.84 6.32 -2.79
N GLY A 36 -17.19 5.35 -2.14
CA GLY A 36 -17.65 4.60 -0.97
C GLY A 36 -16.73 4.77 0.25
N LYS A 37 -16.72 3.78 1.15
CA LYS A 37 -15.93 3.78 2.40
C LYS A 37 -14.54 3.12 2.28
N HIS A 38 -14.17 2.64 1.09
CA HIS A 38 -12.92 1.89 0.87
C HIS A 38 -11.98 2.75 0.03
N PHE A 39 -10.75 2.91 0.49
CA PHE A 39 -9.85 3.91 -0.11
C PHE A 39 -8.45 3.36 -0.43
N GLY A 40 -8.23 2.05 -0.34
CA GLY A 40 -6.95 1.51 -0.79
C GLY A 40 -6.82 0.00 -0.70
N VAL A 41 -5.74 -0.48 -1.29
CA VAL A 41 -5.28 -1.86 -1.16
C VAL A 41 -3.85 -1.86 -0.65
N GLY A 42 -3.62 -2.61 0.43
CA GLY A 42 -2.30 -2.86 0.97
C GLY A 42 -1.77 -4.22 0.56
N PHE A 43 -0.47 -4.30 0.33
CA PHE A 43 0.29 -5.51 0.08
C PHE A 43 1.39 -5.60 1.12
N TYR A 44 1.56 -6.76 1.74
CA TYR A 44 2.51 -6.89 2.84
C TYR A 44 3.12 -8.29 2.96
N ARG A 45 4.37 -8.30 3.41
CA ARG A 45 5.12 -9.53 3.76
C ARG A 45 4.97 -9.87 5.24
N SER A 46 4.86 -8.84 6.06
CA SER A 46 4.63 -8.91 7.50
C SER A 46 3.96 -7.62 7.96
N GLU A 47 3.45 -7.58 9.18
CA GLU A 47 2.92 -6.34 9.79
C GLU A 47 3.97 -5.21 9.89
N LYS A 48 5.25 -5.50 9.68
CA LYS A 48 6.33 -4.49 9.71
C LYS A 48 6.81 -4.09 8.32
N ASP A 49 6.20 -4.61 7.27
CA ASP A 49 6.61 -4.39 5.88
C ASP A 49 5.38 -4.48 4.98
N PHE A 50 4.82 -3.29 4.67
CA PHE A 50 3.74 -3.14 3.72
C PHE A 50 3.99 -1.99 2.74
N VAL A 51 3.30 -2.06 1.60
CA VAL A 51 3.04 -0.95 0.69
C VAL A 51 1.54 -0.87 0.42
N GLU A 52 0.99 0.33 0.46
CA GLU A 52 -0.42 0.60 0.22
C GLU A 52 -0.60 1.54 -0.96
N VAL A 53 -1.61 1.22 -1.78
CA VAL A 53 -2.04 2.00 -2.93
C VAL A 53 -3.41 2.58 -2.62
N ARG A 54 -3.49 3.91 -2.53
CA ARG A 54 -4.73 4.64 -2.26
C ARG A 54 -5.06 5.57 -3.43
N PRO A 55 -6.15 5.35 -4.16
CA PRO A 55 -6.54 6.27 -5.22
C PRO A 55 -7.08 7.57 -4.59
N VAL A 56 -6.55 8.73 -4.98
CA VAL A 56 -6.87 10.04 -4.37
C VAL A 56 -7.74 10.94 -5.26
N GLY A 57 -8.32 10.37 -6.32
CA GLY A 57 -9.13 11.07 -7.31
C GLY A 57 -8.29 11.61 -8.48
N LYS A 58 -8.96 12.10 -9.54
CA LYS A 58 -8.33 12.67 -10.75
C LYS A 58 -7.25 11.77 -11.38
N SER A 59 -7.45 10.45 -11.31
CA SER A 59 -6.48 9.45 -11.79
C SER A 59 -5.11 9.51 -11.10
N GLU A 60 -5.06 9.95 -9.84
CA GLU A 60 -3.87 9.96 -9.01
C GLU A 60 -3.96 8.93 -7.89
N TYR A 61 -2.80 8.43 -7.48
CA TYR A 61 -2.67 7.38 -6.48
C TYR A 61 -1.57 7.71 -5.49
N LEU A 62 -1.92 7.73 -4.22
CA LEU A 62 -0.95 7.77 -3.15
C LEU A 62 -0.39 6.37 -2.92
N ILE A 63 0.93 6.29 -2.97
CA ILE A 63 1.72 5.11 -2.65
C ILE A 63 2.39 5.35 -1.31
N TRP A 64 2.13 4.45 -0.35
CA TRP A 64 2.62 4.56 1.01
C TRP A 64 3.37 3.30 1.43
N SER A 65 4.57 3.41 2.00
CA SER A 65 5.26 2.28 2.65
C SER A 65 5.28 2.43 4.16
N GLY A 66 5.14 1.32 4.89
CA GLY A 66 5.07 1.39 6.34
C GLY A 66 5.24 0.11 7.14
N CYS A 67 4.89 0.25 8.42
CA CYS A 67 4.69 -0.81 9.40
C CYS A 67 3.28 -0.68 9.99
N ILE A 68 2.45 -1.71 9.88
CA ILE A 68 1.12 -1.84 10.52
C ILE A 68 1.29 -1.86 12.05
N SER A 69 2.34 -2.51 12.58
CA SER A 69 2.63 -2.57 14.01
C SER A 69 3.69 -1.54 14.42
N GLY A 70 3.29 -0.31 14.75
CA GLY A 70 4.22 0.75 15.21
C GLY A 70 3.68 1.74 16.25
N GLY A 71 2.44 1.57 16.73
CA GLY A 71 1.70 2.64 17.43
C GLY A 71 1.38 2.45 18.90
N ARG A 72 2.02 1.55 19.67
CA ARG A 72 1.75 1.41 21.12
C ARG A 72 2.99 1.15 21.99
N GLY A 73 4.09 1.88 21.77
CA GLY A 73 5.21 1.81 22.72
C GLY A 73 6.30 2.86 22.49
N ILE A 74 6.86 3.34 23.61
CA ILE A 74 8.03 4.25 23.73
C ILE A 74 9.28 3.80 22.94
N LEU A 75 9.36 2.53 22.52
CA LEU A 75 10.43 1.99 21.68
C LEU A 75 10.23 2.21 20.16
N GLY A 76 9.03 2.62 19.72
CA GLY A 76 8.73 2.89 18.30
C GLY A 76 9.45 4.11 17.71
N TRP A 77 10.05 4.95 18.56
CA TRP A 77 10.74 6.18 18.15
C TRP A 77 12.11 5.92 17.51
N PHE A 78 12.76 4.79 17.84
CA PHE A 78 14.11 4.47 17.36
C PHE A 78 14.15 3.73 16.02
N SER A 79 13.00 3.27 15.49
CA SER A 79 12.92 2.62 14.17
C SER A 79 12.24 3.51 13.11
N ARG A 80 12.60 4.80 13.05
CA ARG A 80 12.20 5.71 11.95
C ARG A 80 12.89 5.33 10.63
N LYS A 81 12.75 4.07 10.17
CA LYS A 81 12.99 3.74 8.77
C LYS A 81 12.04 4.63 7.95
N ARG A 82 12.58 5.31 6.93
CA ARG A 82 11.86 6.28 6.10
C ARG A 82 10.58 5.63 5.57
N HIS A 83 9.42 6.17 5.94
CA HIS A 83 8.17 5.84 5.26
C HIS A 83 8.10 6.70 4.01
N ILE A 84 7.78 6.11 2.86
CA ILE A 84 7.51 6.92 1.66
C ILE A 84 6.03 7.24 1.60
N GLN A 85 5.72 8.45 1.18
CA GLN A 85 4.39 8.88 0.77
C GLN A 85 4.57 9.63 -0.54
N LYS A 86 4.18 9.03 -1.66
CA LYS A 86 4.36 9.61 -2.99
C LYS A 86 3.10 9.45 -3.81
N THR A 87 2.69 10.52 -4.49
CA THR A 87 1.63 10.45 -5.49
C THR A 87 2.22 10.04 -6.84
N VAL A 88 1.57 9.09 -7.50
CA VAL A 88 1.84 8.72 -8.89
C VAL A 88 0.61 8.98 -9.74
N SER A 89 0.82 9.43 -10.98
CA SER A 89 -0.25 9.68 -11.93
C SER A 89 -0.54 8.40 -12.74
N GLY A 90 -1.82 8.05 -12.79
CA GLY A 90 -2.36 6.94 -13.57
C GLY A 90 -2.31 5.58 -12.86
N ARG A 91 -3.35 4.78 -13.13
CA ARG A 91 -3.52 3.42 -12.61
C ARG A 91 -2.34 2.50 -12.93
N ALA A 92 -1.78 2.63 -14.13
CA ALA A 92 -0.64 1.82 -14.57
C ALA A 92 0.59 2.01 -13.67
N SER A 93 0.92 3.26 -13.32
CA SER A 93 2.02 3.59 -12.42
C SER A 93 1.81 3.05 -11.01
N ALA A 94 0.56 3.08 -10.52
CA ALA A 94 0.21 2.51 -9.22
C ALA A 94 0.34 0.97 -9.20
N ILE A 95 -0.11 0.30 -10.26
CA ILE A 95 0.07 -1.15 -10.45
C ILE A 95 1.57 -1.50 -10.53
N GLU A 96 2.36 -0.74 -11.30
CA GLU A 96 3.80 -0.94 -11.39
C GLU A 96 4.47 -0.82 -10.02
N ALA A 97 4.09 0.18 -9.21
CA ALA A 97 4.62 0.34 -7.86
C ALA A 97 4.31 -0.87 -6.97
N ALA A 98 3.06 -1.35 -6.98
CA ALA A 98 2.66 -2.53 -6.22
C ALA A 98 3.42 -3.80 -6.68
N LEU A 99 3.53 -4.02 -7.99
CA LEU A 99 4.27 -5.16 -8.55
C LEU A 99 5.77 -5.08 -8.25
N TYR A 100 6.38 -3.89 -8.34
CA TYR A 100 7.77 -3.69 -7.94
C TYR A 100 7.97 -4.03 -6.47
N TYR A 101 7.07 -3.60 -5.60
CA TYR A 101 7.13 -3.98 -4.20
C TYR A 101 7.00 -5.48 -3.98
N MET A 102 6.25 -6.22 -4.80
CA MET A 102 6.20 -7.69 -4.70
C MET A 102 7.54 -8.36 -5.01
N ASP A 103 8.26 -7.83 -6.00
CA ASP A 103 9.51 -8.42 -6.48
C ASP A 103 10.75 -7.99 -5.67
N PHE A 104 10.70 -6.80 -5.08
CA PHE A 104 11.85 -6.20 -4.42
C PHE A 104 11.58 -5.89 -2.94
N SER A 105 12.66 -5.76 -2.15
CA SER A 105 12.55 -5.39 -0.75
C SER A 105 11.95 -3.99 -0.57
N ARG A 106 11.37 -3.72 0.61
CA ARG A 106 10.87 -2.38 0.94
C ARG A 106 11.94 -1.31 0.78
N ASP A 107 13.16 -1.57 1.24
CA ASP A 107 14.28 -0.62 1.12
C ASP A 107 14.60 -0.29 -0.37
N ALA A 108 14.47 -1.25 -1.30
CA ALA A 108 14.65 -1.00 -2.73
C ALA A 108 13.49 -0.21 -3.32
N PHE A 109 12.26 -0.55 -2.92
CA PHE A 109 11.06 0.19 -3.28
C PHE A 109 11.13 1.65 -2.81
N GLU A 110 11.52 1.89 -1.56
CA GLU A 110 11.66 3.24 -0.98
C GLU A 110 12.76 4.05 -1.67
N ARG A 111 13.83 3.41 -2.19
CA ARG A 111 14.82 4.12 -3.02
C ARG A 111 14.27 4.55 -4.39
N LYS A 112 13.36 3.77 -4.99
CA LYS A 112 12.77 4.06 -6.30
C LYS A 112 11.64 5.10 -6.20
N TYR A 113 10.83 5.02 -5.14
CA TYR A 113 9.62 5.81 -4.98
C TYR A 113 9.68 6.85 -3.85
N GLY A 114 10.79 6.98 -3.11
CA GLY A 114 10.99 8.00 -2.07
C GLY A 114 11.71 9.26 -2.55
#